data_AF-A0AAV2B5E3-F1
#
_entry.id   AF-A0AAV2B5E3-F1
#
_cell.length_a   1.000
_cell.length_b   1.000
_cell.length_c   1.000
_cell.angle_alpha   90.00
_cell.angle_beta   90.00
_cell.angle_gamma   90.00
#
_symmetry.space_group_name_H-M   'P 1'
#
loop_
_entity.id
_entity.type
_entity.pdbx_description
1 polymer ?
#
loop_
_entity_poly.entity_id
_entity_poly.type
_entity_poly.pdbx_seq_one_letter_code
_entity_poly.pdbx_strand_id
1 'polypeptide(L)'
;MEDYLPRVEVRVIDDEKGKGLFALRKFNKGDVIFEERPLVCAQFLWNQAYGYLACDYCMRPLETAEENVRRLTGIPGLLLPYPECCATKKDEYIECPYCEVSYCSYSCREQAWEQYHQVLCTSSLIGNTKHPLDQLQDAWREMHYPPETASIMLIARMIATVKQAKDKGGAAHLFSQFCHKTRSKNGDISHKLLGKQFQAQVEHLRQLIIKGLQDEDLLPWFTADGFRSLIALVGTNGQGIGTSAFGVWVKNCDSLDLSPEEKEKLNVFIHDLYESIEKETGPFLNNEGSGLYPLQSACNHSCVPNAEATFPYNNFTLVMEAIKEIQPGEEIIVCYLDECNRNRSRHSRIKLLRENYLFTCSCPKCESQIGDEDITSESEAEAD
;
A
#
# COMPACT_ATOMS: atom_id res chain seq x y z
N MET A 1 -7.40 12.46 30.98
CA MET A 1 -5.93 12.60 31.12
C MET A 1 -5.19 11.43 30.47
N GLU A 2 -5.78 10.22 30.41
CA GLU A 2 -5.19 9.03 29.76
C GLU A 2 -5.08 9.09 28.23
N ASP A 3 -5.92 9.86 27.53
CA ASP A 3 -5.90 9.94 26.05
C ASP A 3 -4.71 10.71 25.45
N TYR A 4 -3.94 11.42 26.26
CA TYR A 4 -2.77 12.19 25.81
C TYR A 4 -1.43 11.46 26.01
N LEU A 5 -1.44 10.29 26.65
CA LEU A 5 -0.22 9.50 26.83
C LEU A 5 0.08 8.70 25.56
N PRO A 6 1.36 8.62 25.14
CA PRO A 6 1.74 7.80 24.00
C PRO A 6 1.32 6.35 24.24
N ARG A 7 0.63 5.77 23.25
CA ARG A 7 0.08 4.41 23.31
C ARG A 7 1.11 3.34 22.93
N VAL A 8 2.10 3.74 22.14
CA VAL A 8 3.16 2.91 21.59
C VAL A 8 4.47 3.68 21.55
N GLU A 9 5.59 2.97 21.46
CA GLU A 9 6.89 3.56 21.18
C GLU A 9 7.72 2.69 20.24
N VAL A 10 8.58 3.34 19.45
CA VAL A 10 9.55 2.66 18.59
C VAL A 10 10.86 2.48 19.37
N ARG A 11 11.34 1.24 19.47
CA ARG A 11 12.62 0.90 20.11
C ARG A 11 13.55 0.26 19.09
N VAL A 12 14.86 0.45 19.26
CA VAL A 12 15.85 -0.36 18.54
C VAL A 12 16.00 -1.67 19.30
N ILE A 13 15.81 -2.80 18.60
CA ILE A 13 15.97 -4.14 19.17
C ILE A 13 17.43 -4.56 19.08
N ASP A 14 17.94 -4.70 17.85
CA ASP A 14 19.31 -5.09 17.56
C ASP A 14 19.67 -4.78 16.09
N ASP A 15 20.90 -5.10 15.66
CA ASP A 15 21.36 -4.86 14.29
C ASP A 15 20.74 -5.78 13.24
N GLU A 16 20.07 -6.86 13.65
CA GLU A 16 19.46 -7.88 12.79
C GLU A 16 17.98 -7.57 12.52
N LYS A 17 17.17 -7.44 13.57
CA LYS A 17 15.75 -7.04 13.51
C LYS A 17 15.57 -5.55 13.29
N GLY A 18 16.54 -4.72 13.68
CA GLY A 18 16.44 -3.27 13.55
C GLY A 18 15.51 -2.68 14.60
N LYS A 19 14.46 -1.96 14.15
CA LYS A 19 13.48 -1.31 15.02
C LYS A 19 12.29 -2.23 15.29
N GLY A 20 11.59 -2.00 16.38
CA GLY A 20 10.32 -2.64 16.72
C GLY A 20 9.35 -1.64 17.33
N LEU A 21 8.05 -1.88 17.16
CA LEU A 21 7.00 -1.12 17.83
C LEU A 21 6.55 -1.84 19.10
N PHE A 22 6.46 -1.14 20.22
CA PHE A 22 6.14 -1.72 21.52
C PHE A 22 4.94 -1.03 22.15
N ALA A 23 4.07 -1.82 22.80
CA ALA A 23 2.93 -1.31 23.54
C ALA A 23 3.37 -0.62 24.83
N LEU A 24 2.85 0.58 25.11
CA LEU A 24 3.07 1.29 26.38
C LEU A 24 1.97 1.05 27.40
N ARG A 25 0.88 0.41 26.98
CA ARG A 25 -0.28 0.06 27.81
C ARG A 25 -0.88 -1.26 27.32
N LYS A 26 -1.82 -1.79 28.09
CA LYS A 26 -2.58 -2.98 27.70
C LYS A 26 -3.55 -2.66 26.55
N PHE A 27 -3.65 -3.57 25.58
CA PHE A 27 -4.72 -3.60 24.57
C PHE A 27 -5.46 -4.94 24.65
N ASN A 28 -6.77 -4.90 24.55
CA ASN A 28 -7.61 -6.08 24.37
C ASN A 28 -7.82 -6.36 22.88
N LYS A 29 -8.29 -7.57 22.56
CA LYS A 29 -8.71 -7.88 21.20
C LYS A 29 -9.82 -6.92 20.74
N GLY A 30 -9.65 -6.35 19.55
CA GLY A 30 -10.54 -5.34 18.96
C GLY A 30 -10.17 -3.90 19.27
N ASP A 31 -9.18 -3.67 20.15
CA ASP A 31 -8.77 -2.30 20.48
C ASP A 31 -7.97 -1.67 19.32
N VAL A 32 -8.29 -0.42 19.01
CA VAL A 32 -7.48 0.43 18.13
C VAL A 32 -6.20 0.84 18.86
N ILE A 33 -5.06 0.37 18.34
CA ILE A 33 -3.73 0.69 18.87
C ILE A 33 -3.37 2.13 18.48
N PHE A 34 -3.39 2.43 17.18
CA PHE A 34 -3.19 3.77 16.63
C PHE A 34 -3.81 3.90 15.23
N GLU A 35 -4.03 5.15 14.82
CA GLU A 35 -4.36 5.53 13.44
C GLU A 35 -3.18 6.29 12.85
N GLU A 36 -2.87 6.04 11.57
CA GLU A 36 -1.74 6.68 10.90
C GLU A 36 -2.09 7.04 9.46
N ARG A 37 -1.66 8.23 9.04
CA ARG A 37 -1.65 8.64 7.64
C ARG A 37 -0.24 8.47 7.09
N PRO A 38 -0.07 8.02 5.84
CA PRO A 38 1.25 7.86 5.27
C PRO A 38 1.89 9.22 5.01
N LEU A 39 3.21 9.26 5.04
CA LEU A 39 3.97 10.43 4.60
C LEU A 39 3.76 10.68 3.12
N VAL A 40 3.70 9.62 2.31
CA VAL A 40 3.29 9.65 0.90
C VAL A 40 2.61 8.34 0.55
N CYS A 41 1.64 8.37 -0.37
CA CYS A 41 1.07 7.19 -0.98
C CYS A 41 0.95 7.39 -2.50
N ALA A 42 0.75 6.31 -3.26
CA ALA A 42 0.48 6.37 -4.69
C ALA A 42 -0.35 5.15 -5.11
N GLN A 43 -1.26 5.36 -6.06
CA GLN A 43 -1.92 4.25 -6.75
C GLN A 43 -0.91 3.46 -7.57
N PHE A 44 -1.15 2.16 -7.71
CA PHE A 44 -0.40 1.30 -8.61
C PHE A 44 -0.68 1.66 -10.08
N LEU A 45 0.36 1.65 -10.92
CA LEU A 45 0.27 2.21 -12.28
C LEU A 45 -0.55 1.32 -13.22
N TRP A 46 -0.48 0.01 -13.06
CA TRP A 46 -1.37 -0.95 -13.70
C TRP A 46 -2.78 -0.84 -13.16
N ASN A 47 -2.97 -0.68 -11.84
CA ASN A 47 -4.31 -0.45 -11.27
C ASN A 47 -4.97 0.77 -11.94
N GLN A 48 -4.26 1.89 -12.07
CA GLN A 48 -4.73 3.04 -12.83
C GLN A 48 -4.96 2.73 -14.32
N ALA A 49 -4.04 2.01 -14.98
CA ALA A 49 -4.16 1.65 -16.40
C ALA A 49 -5.36 0.74 -16.72
N TYR A 50 -5.78 -0.09 -15.76
CA TYR A 50 -6.99 -0.92 -15.84
C TYR A 50 -8.28 -0.16 -15.48
N GLY A 51 -8.21 1.18 -15.36
CA GLY A 51 -9.38 2.04 -15.22
C GLY A 51 -9.90 2.20 -13.79
N TYR A 52 -9.14 1.78 -12.78
CA TYR A 52 -9.48 2.07 -11.40
C TYR A 52 -9.25 3.55 -11.11
N LEU A 53 -10.31 4.27 -10.77
CA LEU A 53 -10.22 5.70 -10.45
C LEU A 53 -10.09 5.88 -8.95
N ALA A 54 -9.00 6.51 -8.50
CA ALA A 54 -8.76 6.83 -7.10
C ALA A 54 -8.40 8.31 -6.93
N CYS A 55 -8.75 8.88 -5.79
CA CYS A 55 -8.31 10.22 -5.42
C CYS A 55 -6.79 10.24 -5.31
N ASP A 56 -6.15 11.14 -6.06
CA ASP A 56 -4.68 11.23 -6.11
C ASP A 56 -4.04 11.49 -4.74
N TYR A 57 -4.76 12.13 -3.81
CA TYR A 57 -4.29 12.37 -2.45
C TYR A 57 -4.56 11.19 -1.51
N CYS A 58 -5.82 10.79 -1.36
CA CYS A 58 -6.25 9.94 -0.26
C CYS A 58 -6.55 8.48 -0.65
N MET A 59 -6.33 8.09 -1.90
CA MET A 59 -6.64 6.76 -2.42
C MET A 59 -8.11 6.35 -2.38
N ARG A 60 -9.03 7.23 -1.98
CA ARG A 60 -10.48 6.91 -1.99
C ARG A 60 -10.94 6.63 -3.43
N PRO A 61 -11.73 5.57 -3.69
CA PRO A 61 -12.29 5.30 -4.99
C PRO A 61 -13.14 6.47 -5.49
N LEU A 62 -13.02 6.81 -6.77
CA LEU A 62 -13.80 7.87 -7.40
C LEU A 62 -15.04 7.35 -8.14
N GLU A 63 -15.20 6.03 -8.26
CA GLU A 63 -16.41 5.41 -8.80
C GLU A 63 -17.50 5.30 -7.72
N THR A 64 -18.77 5.37 -8.11
CA THR A 64 -19.84 4.86 -7.25
C THR A 64 -19.75 3.34 -7.13
N ALA A 65 -20.38 2.75 -6.11
CA ALA A 65 -20.46 1.29 -5.99
C ALA A 65 -21.07 0.66 -7.25
N GLU A 66 -22.08 1.31 -7.85
CA GLU A 66 -22.75 0.84 -9.06
C GLU A 66 -21.86 0.95 -10.31
N GLU A 67 -21.18 2.08 -10.51
CA GLU A 67 -20.20 2.25 -11.59
C GLU A 67 -19.09 1.20 -11.49
N ASN A 68 -18.60 0.98 -10.28
CA ASN A 68 -17.57 0.00 -9.98
C ASN A 68 -18.02 -1.43 -10.36
N VAL A 69 -19.17 -1.91 -9.88
CA VAL A 69 -19.63 -3.26 -10.24
C VAL A 69 -19.98 -3.41 -11.71
N ARG A 70 -20.51 -2.38 -12.39
CA ARG A 70 -20.77 -2.43 -13.84
C ARG A 70 -19.48 -2.65 -14.62
N ARG A 71 -18.41 -1.94 -14.24
CA ARG A 71 -17.09 -2.11 -14.84
C ARG A 71 -16.53 -3.50 -14.54
N LEU A 72 -16.57 -3.94 -13.29
CA LEU A 72 -15.98 -5.21 -12.86
C LEU A 72 -16.72 -6.45 -13.36
N THR A 73 -18.02 -6.35 -13.64
CA THR A 73 -18.81 -7.46 -14.20
C THR A 73 -18.93 -7.41 -15.72
N GLY A 74 -18.56 -6.28 -16.35
CA GLY A 74 -18.80 -6.05 -17.77
C GLY A 74 -20.29 -5.93 -18.15
N ILE A 75 -21.19 -5.70 -17.18
CA ILE A 75 -22.65 -5.59 -17.39
C ILE A 75 -23.10 -4.13 -17.24
N PRO A 76 -23.28 -3.36 -18.32
CA PRO A 76 -23.62 -1.93 -18.23
C PRO A 76 -24.99 -1.64 -17.60
N GLY A 77 -25.92 -2.58 -17.70
CA GLY A 77 -27.29 -2.45 -17.19
C GLY A 77 -27.48 -2.90 -15.73
N LEU A 78 -26.41 -3.31 -15.05
CA LEU A 78 -26.47 -3.79 -13.67
C LEU A 78 -26.89 -2.63 -12.74
N LEU A 79 -27.81 -2.91 -11.82
CA LEU A 79 -28.28 -1.97 -10.81
C LEU A 79 -28.03 -2.56 -9.42
N LEU A 80 -27.48 -1.76 -8.52
CA LEU A 80 -27.38 -2.15 -7.11
C LEU A 80 -28.68 -1.77 -6.39
N PRO A 81 -29.25 -2.67 -5.56
CA PRO A 81 -30.29 -2.25 -4.63
C PRO A 81 -29.72 -1.25 -3.61
N TYR A 82 -30.59 -0.54 -2.89
CA TYR A 82 -30.19 0.40 -1.82
C TYR A 82 -29.07 1.38 -2.25
N PRO A 83 -29.30 2.25 -3.25
CA PRO A 83 -28.30 3.21 -3.72
C PRO A 83 -27.79 4.15 -2.61
N GLU A 84 -28.58 4.38 -1.55
CA GLU A 84 -28.22 5.11 -0.35
C GLU A 84 -27.06 4.49 0.45
N CYS A 85 -26.77 3.20 0.27
CA CYS A 85 -25.62 2.52 0.88
C CYS A 85 -24.30 2.89 0.16
N CYS A 86 -24.34 3.57 -0.99
CA CYS A 86 -23.15 4.06 -1.67
C CYS A 86 -22.59 5.29 -0.94
N ALA A 87 -21.36 5.20 -0.43
CA ALA A 87 -20.70 6.31 0.28
C ALA A 87 -20.07 7.36 -0.64
N THR A 88 -20.06 7.13 -1.96
CA THR A 88 -19.39 7.97 -2.95
C THR A 88 -20.18 9.25 -3.23
N LYS A 89 -19.53 10.41 -3.12
CA LYS A 89 -20.12 11.73 -3.36
C LYS A 89 -19.45 12.45 -4.53
N LYS A 90 -19.92 12.18 -5.75
CA LYS A 90 -19.30 12.71 -6.99
C LYS A 90 -19.45 14.22 -7.15
N ASP A 91 -20.42 14.81 -6.47
CA ASP A 91 -20.66 16.26 -6.44
C ASP A 91 -19.55 17.04 -5.70
N GLU A 92 -18.80 16.38 -4.79
CA GLU A 92 -17.66 16.97 -4.09
C GLU A 92 -16.36 16.91 -4.92
N TYR A 93 -16.36 16.22 -6.05
CA TYR A 93 -15.15 15.97 -6.83
C TYR A 93 -14.62 17.23 -7.46
N ILE A 94 -13.29 17.28 -7.53
CA ILE A 94 -12.58 18.41 -8.12
C ILE A 94 -11.34 17.91 -8.82
N GLU A 95 -11.01 18.53 -9.95
CA GLU A 95 -9.80 18.25 -10.69
C GLU A 95 -8.77 19.37 -10.49
N CYS A 96 -7.51 19.03 -10.67
CA CYS A 96 -6.47 20.03 -10.85
C CYS A 96 -6.79 20.83 -12.13
N PRO A 97 -6.89 22.16 -12.08
CA PRO A 97 -7.27 22.97 -13.25
C PRO A 97 -6.21 22.99 -14.36
N TYR A 98 -5.06 22.35 -14.14
CA TYR A 98 -3.94 22.37 -15.07
C TYR A 98 -3.60 21.00 -15.68
N CYS A 99 -3.70 19.92 -14.90
CA CYS A 99 -3.34 18.57 -15.35
C CYS A 99 -4.48 17.55 -15.21
N GLU A 100 -5.68 18.01 -14.85
CA GLU A 100 -6.93 17.22 -14.81
C GLU A 100 -6.94 16.03 -13.84
N VAL A 101 -5.90 15.87 -13.03
CA VAL A 101 -5.86 14.87 -11.94
C VAL A 101 -7.01 15.10 -10.98
N SER A 102 -7.76 14.03 -10.68
CA SER A 102 -8.98 14.10 -9.89
C SER A 102 -8.76 13.87 -8.38
N TYR A 103 -9.55 14.59 -7.59
CA TYR A 103 -9.58 14.51 -6.12
C TYR A 103 -11.03 14.34 -5.65
N CYS A 104 -11.22 13.60 -4.56
CA CYS A 104 -12.55 13.38 -4.00
C CYS A 104 -13.14 14.62 -3.30
N SER A 105 -12.32 15.65 -3.04
CA SER A 105 -12.75 16.90 -2.39
C SER A 105 -11.75 18.03 -2.60
N TYR A 106 -12.21 19.27 -2.44
CA TYR A 106 -11.35 20.47 -2.38
C TYR A 106 -10.20 20.32 -1.37
N SER A 107 -10.50 19.81 -0.17
CA SER A 107 -9.50 19.61 0.88
C SER A 107 -8.39 18.63 0.46
N CYS A 108 -8.72 17.56 -0.27
CA CYS A 108 -7.71 16.64 -0.80
C CYS A 108 -6.84 17.29 -1.88
N ARG A 109 -7.44 18.10 -2.76
CA ARG A 109 -6.70 18.85 -3.77
C ARG A 109 -5.71 19.83 -3.14
N GLU A 110 -6.14 20.62 -2.15
CA GLU A 110 -5.27 21.58 -1.48
C GLU A 110 -4.13 20.89 -0.73
N GLN A 111 -4.42 19.81 0.02
CA GLN A 111 -3.37 19.06 0.71
C GLN A 111 -2.35 18.47 -0.26
N ALA A 112 -2.81 17.90 -1.38
CA ALA A 112 -1.90 17.44 -2.44
C ALA A 112 -1.07 18.60 -3.01
N TRP A 113 -1.71 19.74 -3.30
CA TRP A 113 -1.06 20.95 -3.83
C TRP A 113 0.03 21.47 -2.91
N GLU A 114 -0.25 21.58 -1.61
CA GLU A 114 0.72 22.02 -0.60
C GLU A 114 1.85 21.01 -0.39
N GLN A 115 1.54 19.71 -0.51
CA GLN A 115 2.48 18.65 -0.17
C GLN A 115 3.42 18.28 -1.32
N TYR A 116 2.91 17.90 -2.50
CA TYR A 116 3.75 17.36 -3.58
C TYR A 116 3.32 17.75 -4.99
N HIS A 117 2.08 18.20 -5.16
CA HIS A 117 1.49 18.29 -6.48
C HIS A 117 1.98 19.52 -7.26
N GLN A 118 2.38 20.63 -6.63
CA GLN A 118 2.97 21.76 -7.38
C GLN A 118 4.20 21.34 -8.20
N VAL A 119 5.04 20.47 -7.62
CA VAL A 119 6.25 19.94 -8.29
C VAL A 119 5.89 18.85 -9.31
N LEU A 120 4.87 18.03 -9.03
CA LEU A 120 4.49 16.93 -9.93
C LEU A 120 3.45 17.32 -10.99
N CYS A 121 2.85 18.50 -10.91
CA CYS A 121 1.80 18.93 -11.81
C CYS A 121 2.35 19.16 -13.22
N THR A 122 1.87 18.37 -14.18
CA THR A 122 2.27 18.45 -15.59
C THR A 122 1.63 19.62 -16.35
N SER A 123 0.95 20.52 -15.62
CA SER A 123 0.25 21.77 -16.02
C SER A 123 0.70 22.46 -17.32
N SER A 124 1.99 22.53 -17.56
CA SER A 124 2.55 23.27 -18.70
C SER A 124 2.32 22.64 -20.08
N LEU A 125 1.80 21.41 -20.20
CA LEU A 125 2.01 20.62 -21.43
C LEU A 125 0.92 19.58 -21.78
N ILE A 126 -0.37 19.94 -21.67
CA ILE A 126 -1.48 19.11 -22.19
C ILE A 126 -1.15 18.66 -23.64
N GLY A 127 -0.98 17.36 -23.86
CA GLY A 127 -0.65 16.76 -25.17
C GLY A 127 0.84 16.50 -25.46
N ASN A 128 1.78 16.76 -24.53
CA ASN A 128 3.19 16.39 -24.70
C ASN A 128 3.51 15.05 -24.01
N THR A 129 3.35 13.94 -24.73
CA THR A 129 3.67 12.57 -24.28
C THR A 129 5.16 12.32 -23.98
N LYS A 130 6.02 13.35 -24.05
CA LYS A 130 7.46 13.23 -23.77
C LYS A 130 7.87 13.75 -22.38
N HIS A 131 6.92 14.00 -21.48
CA HIS A 131 7.24 14.46 -20.14
C HIS A 131 8.04 13.39 -19.37
N PRO A 132 9.10 13.76 -18.62
CA PRO A 132 9.91 12.79 -17.90
C PRO A 132 9.14 11.93 -16.90
N LEU A 133 8.10 12.48 -16.25
CA LEU A 133 7.25 11.71 -15.32
C LEU A 133 6.31 10.74 -16.03
N ASP A 134 5.88 11.03 -17.26
CA ASP A 134 5.05 10.10 -18.03
C ASP A 134 5.93 8.94 -18.52
N GLN A 135 7.11 9.26 -19.04
CA GLN A 135 8.13 8.27 -19.42
C GLN A 135 8.56 7.41 -18.23
N LEU A 136 8.65 7.98 -17.03
CA LEU A 136 8.97 7.25 -15.81
C LEU A 136 7.89 6.21 -15.48
N GLN A 137 6.62 6.59 -15.62
CA GLN A 137 5.50 5.67 -15.39
C GLN A 137 5.46 4.56 -16.44
N ASP A 138 5.69 4.88 -17.71
CA ASP A 138 5.79 3.89 -18.78
C ASP A 138 6.93 2.90 -18.52
N ALA A 139 8.14 3.41 -18.26
CA ALA A 139 9.32 2.59 -17.98
C ALA A 139 9.13 1.69 -16.74
N TRP A 140 8.42 2.18 -15.71
CA TRP A 140 8.09 1.36 -14.55
C TRP A 140 7.13 0.23 -14.89
N ARG A 141 6.06 0.50 -15.65
CA ARG A 141 5.11 -0.54 -16.08
C ARG A 141 5.77 -1.62 -16.93
N GLU A 142 6.70 -1.24 -17.81
CA GLU A 142 7.48 -2.19 -18.61
C GLU A 142 8.43 -3.05 -17.76
N MET A 143 9.03 -2.47 -16.72
CA MET A 143 9.97 -3.15 -15.84
C MET A 143 9.29 -4.04 -14.80
N HIS A 144 8.14 -3.59 -14.27
CA HIS A 144 7.44 -4.19 -13.14
C HIS A 144 6.01 -4.58 -13.56
N TYR A 145 5.92 -5.71 -14.26
CA TYR A 145 4.65 -6.32 -14.66
C TYR A 145 3.87 -6.81 -13.43
N PRO A 146 2.52 -6.86 -13.45
CA PRO A 146 1.73 -7.31 -12.31
C PRO A 146 2.13 -8.70 -11.78
N PRO A 147 1.98 -8.95 -10.47
CA PRO A 147 1.42 -8.04 -9.46
C PRO A 147 2.38 -6.92 -9.03
N GLU A 148 1.86 -5.69 -8.92
CA GLU A 148 2.64 -4.57 -8.40
C GLU A 148 2.86 -4.72 -6.89
N THR A 149 4.11 -4.63 -6.45
CA THR A 149 4.48 -4.69 -5.03
C THR A 149 5.02 -3.37 -4.50
N ALA A 150 5.32 -2.42 -5.40
CA ALA A 150 5.82 -1.09 -5.09
C ALA A 150 5.41 -0.13 -6.21
N SER A 151 5.48 1.18 -5.94
CA SER A 151 5.21 2.22 -6.93
C SER A 151 6.39 3.18 -7.02
N ILE A 152 6.90 3.41 -8.24
CA ILE A 152 7.93 4.43 -8.51
C ILE A 152 7.44 5.84 -8.12
N MET A 153 6.12 6.05 -8.15
CA MET A 153 5.52 7.32 -7.81
C MET A 153 5.66 7.65 -6.33
N LEU A 154 5.93 6.68 -5.46
CA LEU A 154 6.35 6.96 -4.08
C LEU A 154 7.66 7.75 -4.05
N ILE A 155 8.66 7.35 -4.85
CA ILE A 155 9.94 8.07 -4.92
C ILE A 155 9.73 9.49 -5.47
N ALA A 156 8.94 9.63 -6.53
CA ALA A 156 8.60 10.94 -7.09
C ALA A 156 7.91 11.84 -6.06
N ARG A 157 6.94 11.30 -5.31
CA ARG A 157 6.22 12.03 -4.25
C ARG A 157 7.11 12.34 -3.04
N MET A 158 8.05 11.48 -2.66
CA MET A 158 9.05 11.79 -1.63
C MET A 158 9.87 13.01 -2.02
N ILE A 159 10.44 13.00 -3.22
CA ILE A 159 11.25 14.10 -3.75
C ILE A 159 10.43 15.39 -3.80
N ALA A 160 9.23 15.34 -4.37
CA ALA A 160 8.33 16.49 -4.47
C ALA A 160 7.93 17.03 -3.09
N THR A 161 7.65 16.15 -2.12
CA THR A 161 7.34 16.52 -0.74
C THR A 161 8.47 17.29 -0.09
N VAL A 162 9.72 16.81 -0.24
CA VAL A 162 10.88 17.53 0.30
C VAL A 162 11.11 18.86 -0.44
N LYS A 163 10.96 18.89 -1.77
CA LYS A 163 11.15 20.12 -2.56
C LYS A 163 10.16 21.23 -2.17
N GLN A 164 8.92 20.88 -1.85
CA GLN A 164 7.89 21.83 -1.44
C GLN A 164 7.92 22.19 0.05
N ALA A 165 8.60 21.40 0.88
CA ALA A 165 8.66 21.64 2.31
C ALA A 165 9.40 22.95 2.64
N LYS A 166 8.87 23.69 3.61
CA LYS A 166 9.56 24.86 4.19
C LYS A 166 10.86 24.47 4.88
N ASP A 167 10.84 23.35 5.60
CA ASP A 167 12.01 22.72 6.21
C ASP A 167 12.35 21.45 5.41
N LYS A 168 13.19 21.61 4.38
CA LYS A 168 13.64 20.51 3.53
C LYS A 168 14.43 19.46 4.31
N GLY A 169 15.26 19.90 5.27
CA GLY A 169 16.09 19.03 6.10
C GLY A 169 15.23 18.13 6.99
N GLY A 170 14.24 18.71 7.67
CA GLY A 170 13.25 17.97 8.45
C GLY A 170 12.44 16.99 7.60
N ALA A 171 11.95 17.43 6.43
CA ALA A 171 11.19 16.56 5.52
C ALA A 171 12.02 15.38 5.00
N ALA A 172 13.28 15.61 4.61
CA ALA A 172 14.19 14.54 4.20
C ALA A 172 14.51 13.59 5.36
N HIS A 173 14.65 14.14 6.58
CA HIS A 173 14.90 13.34 7.78
C HIS A 173 13.77 12.36 8.09
N LEU A 174 12.50 12.74 7.88
CA LEU A 174 11.35 11.83 8.05
C LEU A 174 11.52 10.56 7.21
N PHE A 175 11.96 10.68 5.96
CA PHE A 175 12.19 9.52 5.08
C PHE A 175 13.44 8.72 5.46
N SER A 176 14.45 9.34 6.06
CA SER A 176 15.67 8.65 6.51
C SER A 176 15.41 7.61 7.62
N GLN A 177 14.24 7.67 8.26
CA GLN A 177 13.87 6.77 9.36
C GLN A 177 13.48 5.36 8.89
N PHE A 178 13.10 5.20 7.62
CA PHE A 178 12.72 3.92 7.02
C PHE A 178 13.94 3.04 6.70
N CYS A 179 13.73 1.74 6.60
CA CYS A 179 14.78 0.80 6.20
C CYS A 179 15.16 1.06 4.73
N HIS A 180 16.43 1.32 4.45
CA HIS A 180 16.92 1.62 3.08
C HIS A 180 18.18 0.81 2.74
N LYS A 181 18.41 -0.28 3.48
CA LYS A 181 19.55 -1.17 3.24
C LYS A 181 19.38 -1.84 1.89
N THR A 182 20.41 -1.77 1.03
CA THR A 182 20.41 -2.38 -0.31
C THR A 182 20.89 -3.83 -0.29
N ARG A 183 21.50 -4.27 0.83
CA ARG A 183 22.00 -5.62 1.05
C ARG A 183 21.74 -6.11 2.47
N SER A 184 21.56 -7.42 2.63
CA SER A 184 21.61 -8.09 3.92
C SER A 184 23.06 -8.21 4.42
N LYS A 185 23.25 -8.54 5.72
CA LYS A 185 24.59 -8.85 6.27
C LYS A 185 25.28 -10.02 5.54
N ASN A 186 24.52 -10.90 4.90
CA ASN A 186 25.01 -12.05 4.15
C ASN A 186 25.31 -11.73 2.67
N GLY A 187 25.08 -10.48 2.25
CA GLY A 187 25.33 -10.02 0.89
C GLY A 187 24.15 -10.13 -0.09
N ASP A 188 23.02 -10.69 0.35
CA ASP A 188 21.80 -10.82 -0.45
C ASP A 188 21.21 -9.45 -0.78
N ILE A 189 20.65 -9.32 -1.98
CA ILE A 189 20.09 -8.07 -2.50
C ILE A 189 18.76 -7.79 -1.81
N SER A 190 18.51 -6.55 -1.37
CA SER A 190 17.35 -6.25 -0.51
C SER A 190 15.98 -6.20 -1.12
N HIS A 191 15.92 -6.16 -2.44
CA HIS A 191 14.66 -6.18 -3.15
C HIS A 191 14.89 -6.81 -4.52
N LYS A 192 13.91 -7.56 -5.03
CA LYS A 192 14.01 -8.23 -6.35
C LYS A 192 14.41 -7.27 -7.47
N LEU A 193 13.90 -6.03 -7.41
CA LEU A 193 14.20 -4.96 -8.38
C LEU A 193 15.64 -4.42 -8.35
N LEU A 194 16.44 -4.79 -7.34
CA LEU A 194 17.86 -4.46 -7.27
C LEU A 194 18.75 -5.60 -7.80
N GLY A 195 18.14 -6.67 -8.34
CA GLY A 195 18.81 -7.79 -8.99
C GLY A 195 19.72 -7.35 -10.15
N LYS A 196 20.77 -8.14 -10.44
CA LYS A 196 21.70 -7.83 -11.54
C LYS A 196 20.99 -7.66 -12.89
N GLN A 197 19.92 -8.43 -13.15
CA GLN A 197 19.13 -8.34 -14.38
C GLN A 197 18.39 -7.00 -14.57
N PHE A 198 18.22 -6.22 -13.50
CA PHE A 198 17.46 -4.98 -13.49
C PHE A 198 18.34 -3.71 -13.49
N GLN A 199 19.67 -3.86 -13.53
CA GLN A 199 20.59 -2.72 -13.38
C GLN A 199 20.39 -1.64 -14.45
N ALA A 200 20.17 -2.03 -15.70
CA ALA A 200 19.95 -1.10 -16.81
C ALA A 200 18.62 -0.36 -16.67
N GLN A 201 17.56 -1.05 -16.26
CA GLN A 201 16.23 -0.50 -16.03
C GLN A 201 16.24 0.46 -14.84
N VAL A 202 16.86 0.08 -13.72
CA VAL A 202 17.03 0.96 -12.55
C VAL A 202 17.79 2.23 -12.91
N GLU A 203 18.85 2.12 -13.71
CA GLU A 203 19.60 3.28 -14.19
C GLU A 203 18.74 4.16 -15.11
N HIS A 204 17.94 3.57 -15.99
CA HIS A 204 17.02 4.30 -16.84
C HIS A 204 15.98 5.10 -16.02
N LEU A 205 15.36 4.45 -15.02
CA LEU A 205 14.43 5.11 -14.09
C LEU A 205 15.11 6.28 -13.35
N ARG A 206 16.36 6.09 -12.90
CA ARG A 206 17.15 7.14 -12.25
C ARG A 206 17.33 8.36 -13.15
N GLN A 207 17.67 8.14 -14.43
CA GLN A 207 17.84 9.22 -15.40
C GLN A 207 16.54 10.00 -15.64
N LEU A 208 15.40 9.31 -15.70
CA LEU A 208 14.08 9.93 -15.83
C LEU A 208 13.73 10.76 -14.59
N ILE A 209 14.00 10.25 -13.39
CA ILE A 209 13.84 10.97 -12.12
C ILE A 209 14.72 12.22 -12.07
N ILE A 210 15.99 12.14 -12.49
CA ILE A 210 16.88 13.31 -12.55
C ILE A 210 16.32 14.35 -13.52
N LYS A 211 15.94 13.93 -14.73
CA LYS A 211 15.41 14.83 -15.76
C LYS A 211 14.13 15.54 -15.32
N GLY A 212 13.29 14.87 -14.53
CA GLY A 212 12.01 15.43 -14.07
C GLY A 212 12.06 16.18 -12.74
N LEU A 213 12.90 15.74 -11.79
CA LEU A 213 12.77 16.11 -10.37
C LEU A 213 14.07 16.51 -9.68
N GLN A 214 15.20 16.62 -10.38
CA GLN A 214 16.48 16.97 -9.76
C GLN A 214 16.36 18.21 -8.86
N ASP A 215 17.06 18.16 -7.74
CA ASP A 215 17.13 19.24 -6.76
C ASP A 215 18.52 19.25 -6.13
N GLU A 216 19.07 20.45 -5.90
CA GLU A 216 20.40 20.62 -5.30
C GLU A 216 20.42 20.15 -3.84
N ASP A 217 19.31 20.29 -3.11
CA ASP A 217 19.22 19.87 -1.71
C ASP A 217 19.10 18.35 -1.55
N LEU A 218 18.85 17.63 -2.65
CA LEU A 218 18.65 16.18 -2.68
C LEU A 218 19.69 15.44 -3.54
N LEU A 219 20.82 16.07 -3.88
CA LEU A 219 21.88 15.45 -4.68
C LEU A 219 22.26 14.01 -4.26
N PRO A 220 22.36 13.66 -2.95
CA PRO A 220 22.65 12.30 -2.54
C PRO A 220 21.65 11.26 -3.07
N TRP A 221 20.36 11.61 -3.17
CA TRP A 221 19.29 10.73 -3.64
C TRP A 221 19.38 10.42 -5.13
N PHE A 222 20.01 11.31 -5.91
CA PHE A 222 20.17 11.14 -7.36
C PHE A 222 21.43 10.38 -7.76
N THR A 223 22.33 10.07 -6.80
CA THR A 223 23.47 9.18 -7.07
C THR A 223 22.99 7.76 -7.39
N ALA A 224 23.82 6.94 -8.04
CA ALA A 224 23.46 5.55 -8.34
C ALA A 224 23.14 4.75 -7.07
N ASP A 225 23.93 4.92 -6.01
CA ASP A 225 23.71 4.24 -4.73
C ASP A 225 22.53 4.82 -3.95
N GLY A 226 22.37 6.16 -3.94
CA GLY A 226 21.24 6.82 -3.30
C GLY A 226 19.90 6.41 -3.92
N PHE A 227 19.82 6.32 -5.24
CA PHE A 227 18.60 5.89 -5.91
C PHE A 227 18.27 4.42 -5.64
N ARG A 228 19.28 3.54 -5.58
CA ARG A 228 19.10 2.15 -5.16
C ARG A 228 18.60 2.06 -3.72
N SER A 229 19.09 2.91 -2.82
CA SER A 229 18.58 3.01 -1.46
C SER A 229 17.12 3.47 -1.41
N LEU A 230 16.69 4.37 -2.29
CA LEU A 230 15.28 4.77 -2.41
C LEU A 230 14.39 3.62 -2.89
N ILE A 231 14.85 2.83 -3.88
CA ILE A 231 14.14 1.61 -4.33
C ILE A 231 14.02 0.60 -3.18
N ALA A 232 15.12 0.36 -2.45
CA ALA A 232 15.10 -0.50 -1.27
C ALA A 232 14.10 0.03 -0.22
N LEU A 233 14.05 1.35 -0.01
CA LEU A 233 13.13 1.98 0.93
C LEU A 233 11.68 1.72 0.57
N VAL A 234 11.27 2.03 -0.66
CA VAL A 234 9.87 1.83 -1.06
C VAL A 234 9.50 0.35 -1.11
N GLY A 235 10.43 -0.52 -1.50
CA GLY A 235 10.19 -1.97 -1.59
C GLY A 235 10.14 -2.69 -0.25
N THR A 236 10.82 -2.20 0.79
CA THR A 236 10.87 -2.87 2.11
C THR A 236 9.91 -2.28 3.14
N ASN A 237 9.42 -1.06 2.94
CA ASN A 237 8.55 -0.37 3.90
C ASN A 237 7.17 0.00 3.30
N GLY A 238 6.94 -0.25 2.02
CA GLY A 238 5.66 0.04 1.38
C GLY A 238 4.54 -0.81 1.95
N GLN A 239 3.53 -0.18 2.54
CA GLN A 239 2.30 -0.83 2.97
C GLN A 239 1.26 -0.72 1.86
N GLY A 240 0.72 -1.87 1.43
CA GLY A 240 -0.39 -1.93 0.48
C GLY A 240 -1.63 -1.24 1.01
N ILE A 241 -2.30 -0.48 0.14
CA ILE A 241 -3.56 0.22 0.41
C ILE A 241 -4.58 -0.37 -0.57
N GLY A 242 -5.64 -0.98 -0.02
CA GLY A 242 -6.78 -1.49 -0.78
C GLY A 242 -8.05 -0.74 -0.39
N THR A 243 -8.75 -0.19 -1.37
CA THR A 243 -10.04 0.49 -1.15
C THR A 243 -11.06 0.00 -2.17
N SER A 244 -12.34 -0.04 -1.80
CA SER A 244 -13.40 -0.60 -2.66
C SER A 244 -14.72 0.15 -2.45
N ALA A 245 -15.26 0.73 -3.54
CA ALA A 245 -16.58 1.35 -3.51
C ALA A 245 -17.67 0.29 -3.25
N PHE A 246 -17.59 -0.87 -3.93
CA PHE A 246 -18.52 -1.97 -3.73
C PHE A 246 -18.40 -2.58 -2.33
N GLY A 247 -17.19 -2.82 -1.83
CA GLY A 247 -16.99 -3.36 -0.48
C GLY A 247 -17.56 -2.45 0.62
N VAL A 248 -17.48 -1.13 0.46
CA VAL A 248 -18.15 -0.19 1.37
C VAL A 248 -19.67 -0.27 1.26
N TRP A 249 -20.22 -0.38 0.05
CA TRP A 249 -21.66 -0.56 -0.13
C TRP A 249 -22.15 -1.86 0.53
N VAL A 250 -21.44 -2.98 0.38
CA VAL A 250 -21.75 -4.25 1.06
C VAL A 250 -21.77 -4.07 2.58
N LYS A 251 -20.72 -3.45 3.15
CA LYS A 251 -20.65 -3.18 4.59
C LYS A 251 -21.79 -2.27 5.08
N ASN A 252 -22.19 -1.29 4.29
CA ASN A 252 -23.29 -0.40 4.63
C ASN A 252 -24.65 -1.13 4.56
N CYS A 253 -24.80 -2.06 3.61
CA CYS A 253 -25.96 -2.95 3.52
C CYS A 253 -26.13 -3.83 4.76
N ASP A 254 -25.04 -4.27 5.40
CA ASP A 254 -25.10 -5.06 6.65
C ASP A 254 -25.81 -4.33 7.81
N SER A 255 -25.80 -2.99 7.76
CA SER A 255 -26.41 -2.12 8.77
C SER A 255 -27.88 -1.79 8.49
N LEU A 256 -28.46 -2.28 7.39
CA LEU A 256 -29.87 -2.07 7.08
C LEU A 256 -30.77 -2.92 7.99
N ASP A 257 -31.89 -2.32 8.42
CA ASP A 257 -32.95 -3.00 9.15
C ASP A 257 -33.91 -3.69 8.17
N LEU A 258 -33.51 -4.87 7.69
CA LEU A 258 -34.26 -5.68 6.73
C LEU A 258 -34.89 -6.90 7.42
N SER A 259 -36.01 -7.38 6.88
CA SER A 259 -36.55 -8.67 7.31
C SER A 259 -35.56 -9.81 6.99
N PRO A 260 -35.60 -10.95 7.71
CA PRO A 260 -34.70 -12.07 7.44
C PRO A 260 -34.74 -12.57 5.99
N GLU A 261 -35.92 -12.53 5.35
CA GLU A 261 -36.08 -12.94 3.96
C GLU A 261 -35.43 -11.95 2.98
N GLU A 262 -35.57 -10.64 3.21
CA GLU A 262 -34.92 -9.61 2.39
C GLU A 262 -33.41 -9.62 2.56
N LYS A 263 -32.93 -9.83 3.79
CA LYS A 263 -31.50 -9.95 4.08
C LYS A 263 -30.88 -11.16 3.37
N GLU A 264 -31.56 -12.30 3.37
CA GLU A 264 -31.09 -13.48 2.64
C GLU A 264 -31.04 -13.25 1.12
N LYS A 265 -32.09 -12.63 0.54
CA LYS A 265 -32.08 -12.26 -0.89
C LYS A 265 -30.93 -11.32 -1.24
N LEU A 266 -30.65 -10.35 -0.37
CA LEU A 266 -29.54 -9.42 -0.55
C LEU A 266 -28.18 -10.13 -0.46
N ASN A 267 -28.00 -11.04 0.50
CA ASN A 267 -26.78 -11.82 0.64
C ASN A 267 -26.51 -12.71 -0.58
N VAL A 268 -27.53 -13.39 -1.10
CA VAL A 268 -27.43 -14.18 -2.34
C VAL A 268 -27.05 -13.29 -3.52
N PHE A 269 -27.69 -12.13 -3.68
CA PHE A 269 -27.34 -11.17 -4.72
C PHE A 269 -25.88 -10.70 -4.61
N ILE A 270 -25.40 -10.38 -3.40
CA ILE A 270 -24.02 -9.95 -3.16
C ILE A 270 -23.03 -11.07 -3.50
N HIS A 271 -23.35 -12.30 -3.11
CA HIS A 271 -22.53 -13.47 -3.40
C HIS A 271 -22.41 -13.70 -4.91
N ASP A 272 -23.54 -13.72 -5.64
CA ASP A 272 -23.57 -13.88 -7.10
C ASP A 272 -22.79 -12.77 -7.82
N LEU A 273 -22.81 -11.54 -7.27
CA LEU A 273 -22.00 -10.43 -7.78
C LEU A 273 -20.51 -10.67 -7.60
N TYR A 274 -20.06 -11.10 -6.41
CA TYR A 274 -18.65 -11.42 -6.19
C TYR A 274 -18.16 -12.55 -7.10
N GLU A 275 -18.95 -13.60 -7.28
CA GLU A 275 -18.63 -14.68 -8.23
C GLU A 275 -18.54 -14.16 -9.68
N SER A 276 -19.45 -13.27 -10.07
CA SER A 276 -19.44 -12.66 -11.42
C SER A 276 -18.21 -11.77 -11.64
N ILE A 277 -17.81 -11.00 -10.62
CA ILE A 277 -16.61 -10.16 -10.66
C ILE A 277 -15.35 -11.01 -10.74
N GLU A 278 -15.25 -12.06 -9.92
CA GLU A 278 -14.10 -12.97 -9.91
C GLU A 278 -13.95 -13.68 -11.27
N LYS A 279 -15.07 -14.09 -11.87
CA LYS A 279 -15.07 -14.71 -13.19
C LYS A 279 -14.60 -13.77 -14.31
N GLU A 280 -14.98 -12.50 -14.26
CA GLU A 280 -14.65 -11.52 -15.32
C GLU A 280 -13.25 -10.92 -15.15
N THR A 281 -12.89 -10.56 -13.92
CA THR A 281 -11.66 -9.79 -13.62
C THR A 281 -10.61 -10.55 -12.82
N GLY A 282 -10.91 -11.74 -12.31
CA GLY A 282 -10.05 -12.44 -11.37
C GLY A 282 -9.98 -11.73 -10.01
N PRO A 283 -8.81 -11.67 -9.34
CA PRO A 283 -8.69 -11.13 -7.98
C PRO A 283 -8.74 -9.59 -7.89
N PHE A 284 -8.88 -8.89 -9.01
CA PHE A 284 -8.83 -7.42 -9.06
C PHE A 284 -10.18 -6.82 -8.64
N LEU A 285 -10.41 -6.68 -7.33
CA LEU A 285 -11.59 -6.00 -6.79
C LEU A 285 -11.31 -4.55 -6.37
N ASN A 286 -10.08 -4.28 -5.92
CA ASN A 286 -9.76 -3.07 -5.18
C ASN A 286 -9.12 -2.00 -6.07
N ASN A 287 -9.33 -0.75 -5.70
CA ASN A 287 -8.37 0.31 -5.96
C ASN A 287 -7.15 0.05 -5.10
N GLU A 288 -6.01 -0.20 -5.75
CA GLU A 288 -4.79 -0.64 -5.09
C GLU A 288 -3.66 0.37 -5.26
N GLY A 289 -2.87 0.51 -4.19
CA GLY A 289 -1.67 1.31 -4.19
C GLY A 289 -0.81 0.97 -2.98
N SER A 290 0.15 1.84 -2.68
CA SER A 290 0.96 1.70 -1.48
C SER A 290 1.28 3.05 -0.84
N GLY A 291 1.69 3.03 0.42
CA GLY A 291 2.13 4.21 1.15
C GLY A 291 3.23 3.91 2.17
N LEU A 292 3.89 4.98 2.63
CA LEU A 292 4.95 4.91 3.63
C LEU A 292 4.44 5.40 4.99
N TYR A 293 4.33 4.48 5.95
CA TYR A 293 3.75 4.70 7.28
C TYR A 293 4.83 4.56 8.36
N PRO A 294 5.27 5.66 9.00
CA PRO A 294 6.38 5.62 9.96
C PRO A 294 6.24 4.59 11.08
N LEU A 295 5.10 4.57 11.80
CA LEU A 295 4.86 3.65 12.91
C LEU A 295 4.61 2.23 12.41
N GLN A 296 3.76 2.06 11.39
CA GLN A 296 3.49 0.71 10.86
C GLN A 296 4.75 0.06 10.29
N SER A 297 5.67 0.81 9.67
CA SER A 297 6.93 0.27 9.15
C SER A 297 7.88 -0.23 10.25
N ALA A 298 7.63 0.12 11.52
CA ALA A 298 8.38 -0.39 12.66
C ALA A 298 7.80 -1.69 13.25
N CYS A 299 6.63 -2.16 12.81
CA CYS A 299 6.04 -3.41 13.27
C CYS A 299 6.73 -4.59 12.58
N ASN A 300 7.36 -5.48 13.35
CA ASN A 300 8.02 -6.67 12.79
C ASN A 300 7.04 -7.79 12.44
N HIS A 301 7.53 -8.73 11.63
CA HIS A 301 6.79 -9.88 11.18
C HIS A 301 6.67 -11.00 12.23
N SER A 302 5.48 -11.61 12.29
CA SER A 302 5.27 -12.96 12.79
C SER A 302 4.21 -13.67 11.95
N CYS A 303 4.32 -14.99 11.76
CA CYS A 303 3.23 -15.77 11.15
C CYS A 303 2.04 -15.97 12.11
N VAL A 304 2.21 -15.59 13.38
CA VAL A 304 1.19 -15.57 14.44
C VAL A 304 1.12 -14.18 15.07
N PRO A 305 0.71 -13.14 14.31
CA PRO A 305 0.59 -11.77 14.78
C PRO A 305 -0.30 -11.61 16.01
N ASN A 306 -0.14 -10.45 16.66
CA ASN A 306 -1.01 -9.93 17.70
C ASN A 306 -1.75 -8.65 17.26
N ALA A 307 -1.38 -8.05 16.12
CA ALA A 307 -2.06 -6.91 15.52
C ALA A 307 -2.20 -7.06 13.98
N GLU A 308 -3.12 -6.30 13.39
CA GLU A 308 -3.31 -6.21 11.94
C GLU A 308 -3.59 -4.77 11.50
N ALA A 309 -3.17 -4.45 10.27
CA ALA A 309 -3.44 -3.17 9.65
C ALA A 309 -4.72 -3.25 8.83
N THR A 310 -5.64 -2.30 9.04
CA THR A 310 -6.92 -2.19 8.33
C THR A 310 -7.11 -0.78 7.76
N PHE A 311 -8.02 -0.64 6.79
CA PHE A 311 -8.37 0.64 6.15
C PHE A 311 -9.88 0.94 6.25
N PRO A 312 -10.41 1.12 7.46
CA PRO A 312 -11.87 1.16 7.69
C PRO A 312 -12.57 2.38 7.09
N TYR A 313 -11.82 3.42 6.73
CA TYR A 313 -12.35 4.68 6.18
C TYR A 313 -12.38 4.73 4.65
N ASN A 314 -12.07 3.61 3.98
CA ASN A 314 -12.01 3.48 2.53
C ASN A 314 -11.13 4.57 1.88
N ASN A 315 -9.96 4.78 2.49
CA ASN A 315 -8.94 5.72 2.08
C ASN A 315 -7.58 5.24 2.62
N PHE A 316 -6.53 6.00 2.36
CA PHE A 316 -5.16 5.83 2.84
C PHE A 316 -4.93 5.92 4.36
N THR A 317 -5.97 6.05 5.20
CA THR A 317 -5.77 6.09 6.66
C THR A 317 -5.71 4.67 7.20
N LEU A 318 -4.55 4.30 7.73
CA LEU A 318 -4.29 3.01 8.34
C LEU A 318 -4.79 3.01 9.79
N VAL A 319 -5.45 1.93 10.19
CA VAL A 319 -5.82 1.66 11.57
C VAL A 319 -5.13 0.36 11.98
N MET A 320 -4.30 0.42 13.02
CA MET A 320 -3.67 -0.76 13.60
C MET A 320 -4.58 -1.29 14.71
N GLU A 321 -5.12 -2.49 14.54
CA GLU A 321 -6.04 -3.14 15.47
C GLU A 321 -5.37 -4.33 16.16
N ALA A 322 -5.60 -4.49 17.46
CA ALA A 322 -5.15 -5.64 18.22
C ALA A 322 -6.06 -6.85 17.95
N ILE A 323 -5.52 -7.94 17.40
CA ILE A 323 -6.27 -9.19 17.17
C ILE A 323 -6.19 -10.17 18.34
N LYS A 324 -5.34 -9.85 19.32
CA LYS A 324 -5.14 -10.56 20.60
C LYS A 324 -4.91 -9.55 21.71
N GLU A 325 -4.94 -10.01 22.95
CA GLU A 325 -4.47 -9.20 24.07
C GLU A 325 -2.96 -8.89 23.91
N ILE A 326 -2.57 -7.64 24.17
CA ILE A 326 -1.18 -7.15 24.12
C ILE A 326 -0.88 -6.46 25.46
N GLN A 327 0.14 -6.92 26.17
CA GLN A 327 0.54 -6.37 27.47
C GLN A 327 1.53 -5.19 27.31
N PRO A 328 1.62 -4.27 28.29
CA PRO A 328 2.64 -3.23 28.28
C PRO A 328 4.04 -3.84 28.17
N GLY A 329 4.85 -3.31 27.25
CA GLY A 329 6.19 -3.79 26.97
C GLY A 329 6.28 -4.90 25.92
N GLU A 330 5.16 -5.49 25.49
CA GLU A 330 5.15 -6.45 24.38
C GLU A 330 5.34 -5.77 23.03
N GLU A 331 5.98 -6.49 22.11
CA GLU A 331 6.16 -6.05 20.72
C GLU A 331 4.83 -6.19 19.95
N ILE A 332 4.48 -5.17 19.18
CA ILE A 332 3.37 -5.19 18.24
C ILE A 332 3.88 -5.81 16.94
N ILE A 333 3.40 -7.00 16.65
CA ILE A 333 3.83 -7.84 15.53
C ILE A 333 2.67 -8.09 14.57
N VAL A 334 2.95 -7.88 13.29
CA VAL A 334 1.99 -8.04 12.19
C VAL A 334 2.39 -9.19 11.28
N CYS A 335 1.52 -9.60 10.36
CA CYS A 335 1.88 -10.57 9.32
C CYS A 335 2.13 -9.82 8.00
N TYR A 336 3.27 -10.11 7.36
CA TYR A 336 3.66 -9.53 6.07
C TYR A 336 3.16 -10.36 4.87
N LEU A 337 2.55 -11.51 5.17
CA LEU A 337 1.98 -12.42 4.19
C LEU A 337 0.46 -12.27 4.24
N ASP A 338 -0.19 -12.34 3.09
CA ASP A 338 -1.64 -12.50 3.00
C ASP A 338 -2.08 -13.82 3.65
N GLU A 339 -3.39 -13.97 3.84
CA GLU A 339 -3.97 -15.12 4.52
C GLU A 339 -3.63 -16.46 3.82
N CYS A 340 -3.69 -16.50 2.49
CA CYS A 340 -3.35 -17.68 1.70
C CYS A 340 -1.90 -18.11 1.96
N ASN A 341 -0.96 -17.17 1.81
CA ASN A 341 0.46 -17.43 2.01
C ASN A 341 0.81 -17.73 3.48
N ARG A 342 0.13 -17.09 4.44
CA ARG A 342 0.30 -17.35 5.88
C ARG A 342 -0.07 -18.78 6.27
N ASN A 343 -0.97 -19.42 5.53
CA ASN A 343 -1.44 -20.77 5.78
C ASN A 343 -0.66 -21.86 5.04
N ARG A 344 0.25 -21.49 4.12
CA ARG A 344 1.15 -22.42 3.42
C ARG A 344 2.21 -23.02 4.35
N SER A 345 2.98 -23.98 3.81
CA SER A 345 4.08 -24.67 4.50
C SER A 345 5.13 -23.70 5.05
N ARG A 346 5.91 -24.14 6.04
CA ARG A 346 7.02 -23.36 6.61
C ARG A 346 8.00 -22.92 5.53
N HIS A 347 8.35 -23.84 4.61
CA HIS A 347 9.25 -23.56 3.50
C HIS A 347 8.75 -22.42 2.62
N SER A 348 7.50 -22.50 2.12
CA SER A 348 6.93 -21.48 1.25
C SER A 348 6.90 -20.11 1.92
N ARG A 349 6.52 -20.05 3.20
CA ARG A 349 6.52 -18.79 3.96
C ARG A 349 7.92 -18.20 4.10
N ILE A 350 8.92 -19.01 4.48
CA ILE A 350 10.30 -18.55 4.62
C ILE A 350 10.89 -18.14 3.27
N LYS A 351 10.59 -18.87 2.18
CA LYS A 351 11.00 -18.51 0.83
C LYS A 351 10.50 -17.11 0.45
N LEU A 352 9.19 -16.87 0.58
CA LEU A 352 8.58 -15.56 0.31
C LEU A 352 9.16 -14.44 1.18
N LEU A 353 9.34 -14.69 2.48
CA LEU A 353 9.90 -13.69 3.39
C LEU A 353 11.37 -13.36 3.09
N ARG A 354 12.18 -14.36 2.72
CA ARG A 354 13.57 -14.13 2.30
C ARG A 354 13.63 -13.35 1.00
N GLU A 355 12.78 -13.71 0.03
CA GLU A 355 12.76 -13.07 -1.28
C GLU A 355 12.32 -11.61 -1.25
N ASN A 356 11.38 -11.26 -0.37
CA ASN A 356 10.77 -9.92 -0.34
C ASN A 356 11.29 -9.03 0.81
N TYR A 357 11.76 -9.63 1.90
CA TYR A 357 12.12 -8.90 3.14
C TYR A 357 13.49 -9.31 3.74
N LEU A 358 14.21 -10.25 3.12
CA LEU A 358 15.57 -10.70 3.50
C LEU A 358 15.79 -11.24 4.91
N PHE A 359 14.77 -11.77 5.56
CA PHE A 359 14.95 -12.39 6.87
C PHE A 359 14.39 -13.81 6.88
N THR A 360 14.87 -14.62 7.83
CA THR A 360 14.30 -15.94 8.10
C THR A 360 13.42 -15.83 9.34
N CYS A 361 12.13 -16.10 9.18
CA CYS A 361 11.20 -16.05 10.30
C CYS A 361 11.44 -17.19 11.30
N SER A 362 11.68 -16.82 12.56
CA SER A 362 11.81 -17.72 13.71
C SER A 362 10.64 -17.57 14.70
N CYS A 363 9.45 -17.17 14.23
CA CYS A 363 8.28 -17.08 15.09
C CYS A 363 7.85 -18.47 15.62
N PRO A 364 7.03 -18.54 16.70
CA PRO A 364 6.62 -19.82 17.29
C PRO A 364 6.02 -20.81 16.29
N LYS A 365 5.23 -20.34 15.31
CA LYS A 365 4.68 -21.19 14.22
C LYS A 365 5.77 -21.74 13.30
N CYS A 366 6.80 -20.96 12.99
CA CYS A 366 7.90 -21.43 12.16
C CYS A 366 8.82 -22.38 12.91
N GLU A 367 9.01 -22.19 14.21
CA GLU A 367 9.82 -23.09 15.04
C GLU A 367 9.13 -24.45 15.26
N SER A 368 7.82 -24.44 15.52
CA SER A 368 7.05 -25.68 15.71
C SER A 368 6.99 -26.56 14.46
N GLN A 369 7.25 -25.99 13.28
CA GLN A 369 7.14 -26.67 11.97
C GLN A 369 8.51 -27.00 11.35
N ILE A 370 9.62 -26.94 12.10
CA ILE A 370 10.97 -27.20 11.56
C ILE A 370 11.10 -28.63 10.99
N GLY A 371 10.39 -29.60 11.56
CA GLY A 371 10.43 -31.01 11.15
C GLY A 371 9.31 -31.44 10.21
N ASP A 372 8.41 -30.52 9.80
CA ASP A 372 7.33 -30.84 8.88
C ASP A 372 7.91 -31.10 7.48
N GLU A 373 7.31 -32.03 6.72
CA GLU A 373 7.68 -32.24 5.33
C GLU A 373 7.35 -31.00 4.48
N ASP A 374 8.25 -30.65 3.57
CA ASP A 374 8.07 -29.53 2.62
C ASP A 374 7.08 -29.93 1.52
N ILE A 375 5.81 -30.15 1.88
CA ILE A 375 4.75 -30.50 0.93
C ILE A 375 4.16 -29.19 0.40
N THR A 376 4.51 -28.82 -0.82
CA THR A 376 3.78 -27.84 -1.63
C THR A 376 2.73 -28.61 -2.44
N SER A 377 1.48 -28.17 -2.46
CA SER A 377 0.45 -28.75 -3.35
C SER A 377 0.94 -28.73 -4.80
N GLU A 378 0.66 -29.78 -5.57
CA GLU A 378 1.17 -30.04 -6.93
C GLU A 378 0.90 -28.93 -7.97
N SER A 379 0.11 -27.91 -7.65
CA SER A 379 -0.15 -26.75 -8.52
C SER A 379 1.07 -25.82 -8.74
N GLU A 380 2.24 -26.12 -8.17
CA GLU A 380 3.42 -25.24 -8.17
C GLU A 380 4.64 -25.80 -8.90
N ALA A 381 4.53 -26.93 -9.61
CA ALA A 381 5.64 -27.46 -10.40
C ALA A 381 5.89 -26.70 -11.73
N GLU A 382 5.03 -25.76 -12.12
CA GLU A 382 5.05 -25.12 -13.45
C GLU A 382 5.32 -23.60 -13.46
N ALA A 383 5.89 -23.03 -12.40
CA ALA A 383 6.26 -21.61 -12.38
C ALA A 383 7.73 -21.41 -11.98
N ASP A 384 8.64 -21.80 -12.87
CA ASP A 384 10.07 -21.45 -12.83
C ASP A 384 10.45 -20.62 -14.07
#